data_AF-A0A925HD63-F1
#
_entry.id   AF-A0A925HD63-F1
#
_cell.length_a   1.000
_cell.length_b   1.000
_cell.length_c   1.000
_cell.angle_alpha   90.00
_cell.angle_beta   90.00
_cell.angle_gamma   90.00
#
_symmetry.space_group_name_H-M   'P 1'
#
loop_
_entity.id
_entity.type
_entity.pdbx_description
1 polymer ?
#
loop_
_entity_poly.entity_id
_entity_poly.type
_entity_poly.pdbx_seq_one_letter_code
_entity_poly.pdbx_strand_id
1 'polypeptide(L)'
;MYKTFFAILVLLVASCSDDSKYTRADDAQDAGRQFIRASLDGDYARARFFLLKDSTNLFLIKQQQANYEHMNADEKRDFRESSIRPIQILAENDSVTLYRYYHTSNPKDTTTLRIQKQGEEWLVDLKSFFDQKSR
;
A
#
# COMPACT_ATOMS: atom_id res chain seq x y z
N MET A 1 -49.56 -10.85 42.54
CA MET A 1 -48.91 -11.78 41.57
C MET A 1 -47.97 -10.95 40.70
N TYR A 2 -46.67 -11.19 40.83
CA TYR A 2 -45.61 -10.49 40.11
C TYR A 2 -45.66 -10.83 38.61
N LYS A 3 -45.67 -9.82 37.73
CA LYS A 3 -45.24 -10.00 36.34
C LYS A 3 -44.35 -8.82 35.95
N THR A 4 -43.07 -9.02 36.20
CA THR A 4 -41.96 -8.32 35.55
C THR A 4 -42.07 -8.50 34.04
N PHE A 5 -41.97 -7.40 33.29
CA PHE A 5 -41.66 -7.46 31.86
C PHE A 5 -40.53 -6.47 31.59
N PHE A 6 -39.31 -6.99 31.69
CA PHE A 6 -38.08 -6.28 31.38
C PHE A 6 -37.87 -6.39 29.86
N ALA A 7 -38.19 -5.33 29.12
CA ALA A 7 -37.90 -5.26 27.69
C ALA A 7 -36.52 -4.63 27.50
N ILE A 8 -35.48 -5.47 27.43
CA ILE A 8 -34.16 -5.06 26.94
C ILE A 8 -34.25 -4.99 25.42
N LEU A 9 -34.29 -3.77 24.90
CA LEU A 9 -34.04 -3.50 23.49
C LEU A 9 -32.52 -3.63 23.25
N VAL A 10 -32.09 -4.83 22.87
CA VAL A 10 -30.73 -5.05 22.36
C VAL A 10 -30.66 -4.42 20.97
N LEU A 11 -30.04 -3.24 20.88
CA LEU A 11 -29.55 -2.73 19.61
C LEU A 11 -28.47 -3.69 19.12
N LEU A 12 -28.84 -4.54 18.16
CA LEU A 12 -27.90 -5.23 17.31
C LEU A 12 -27.15 -4.16 16.50
N VAL A 13 -25.94 -3.83 16.93
CA VAL A 13 -24.96 -3.15 16.09
C VAL A 13 -24.67 -4.09 14.92
N ALA A 14 -25.25 -3.79 13.76
CA ALA A 14 -24.85 -4.39 12.51
C ALA A 14 -23.41 -3.95 12.23
N SER A 15 -22.45 -4.77 12.67
CA SER A 15 -21.08 -4.69 12.21
C SER A 15 -21.11 -5.04 10.73
N CYS A 16 -21.03 -4.02 9.87
CA CYS A 16 -20.76 -4.19 8.46
C CYS A 16 -19.33 -4.73 8.37
N SER A 17 -19.17 -6.06 8.31
CA SER A 17 -17.92 -6.68 7.91
C SER A 17 -17.76 -6.39 6.43
N ASP A 18 -17.12 -5.27 6.12
CA ASP A 18 -16.49 -5.08 4.82
C ASP A 18 -15.40 -6.16 4.77
N ASP A 19 -15.72 -7.31 4.16
CA ASP A 19 -14.79 -8.43 3.94
C ASP A 19 -13.75 -7.99 2.89
N SER A 20 -12.96 -6.96 3.21
CA SER A 20 -11.84 -6.57 2.39
C SER A 20 -10.82 -7.70 2.46
N LYS A 21 -10.56 -8.35 1.32
CA LYS A 21 -9.54 -9.40 1.16
C LYS A 21 -8.16 -9.01 1.72
N TYR A 22 -7.91 -7.71 1.87
CA TYR A 22 -6.68 -7.13 2.39
C TYR A 22 -6.99 -6.27 3.63
N THR A 23 -6.07 -6.26 4.58
CA THR A 23 -6.16 -5.46 5.80
C THR A 23 -5.47 -4.11 5.60
N ARG A 24 -6.04 -3.06 6.21
CA ARG A 24 -5.41 -1.74 6.27
C ARG A 24 -4.03 -1.84 6.93
N ALA A 25 -3.12 -0.97 6.51
CA ALA A 25 -1.78 -0.89 7.07
C ALA A 25 -1.82 -0.26 8.47
N ASP A 26 -0.97 -0.75 9.38
CA ASP A 26 -0.87 -0.25 10.75
C ASP A 26 -0.25 1.17 10.79
N ASP A 27 0.73 1.42 9.91
CA ASP A 27 1.44 2.70 9.80
C ASP A 27 1.92 2.96 8.37
N ALA A 28 2.55 4.12 8.15
CA ALA A 28 3.07 4.52 6.85
C ALA A 28 4.15 3.56 6.32
N GLN A 29 5.02 3.05 7.20
CA GLN A 29 6.08 2.13 6.80
C GLN A 29 5.48 0.79 6.36
N ASP A 30 4.45 0.31 7.05
CA ASP A 30 3.74 -0.90 6.68
C ASP A 30 3.04 -0.73 5.32
N ALA A 31 2.31 0.37 5.10
CA ALA A 31 1.69 0.65 3.81
C ALA A 31 2.71 0.61 2.67
N GLY A 32 3.89 1.24 2.86
CA GLY A 32 4.99 1.18 1.91
C GLY A 32 5.52 -0.23 1.68
N ARG A 33 5.82 -1.00 2.75
CA ARG A 33 6.31 -2.38 2.63
C ARG A 33 5.31 -3.28 1.90
N GLN A 34 4.04 -3.19 2.25
CA GLN A 34 2.96 -3.99 1.66
C GLN A 34 2.80 -3.66 0.17
N PHE A 35 2.80 -2.38 -0.19
CA PHE A 35 2.75 -1.93 -1.57
C PHE A 35 3.93 -2.45 -2.40
N ILE A 36 5.16 -2.28 -1.90
CA ILE A 36 6.38 -2.72 -2.59
C ILE A 36 6.36 -4.24 -2.78
N ARG A 37 6.07 -4.99 -1.71
CA ARG A 37 6.04 -6.46 -1.76
C ARG A 37 5.01 -6.96 -2.76
N ALA A 38 3.79 -6.43 -2.70
CA ALA A 38 2.73 -6.79 -3.64
C ALA A 38 3.12 -6.50 -5.10
N SER A 39 3.81 -5.37 -5.34
CA SER A 39 4.31 -5.01 -6.68
C SER A 39 5.39 -5.97 -7.18
N LEU A 40 6.36 -6.33 -6.31
CA LEU A 40 7.40 -7.31 -6.64
C LEU A 40 6.85 -8.72 -6.85
N ASP A 41 5.75 -9.07 -6.19
CA ASP A 41 5.06 -10.34 -6.34
C ASP A 41 4.16 -10.41 -7.58
N GLY A 42 3.91 -9.29 -8.24
CA GLY A 42 2.92 -9.19 -9.30
C GLY A 42 1.47 -9.20 -8.81
N ASP A 43 1.22 -9.12 -7.51
CA ASP A 43 -0.13 -8.98 -6.93
C ASP A 43 -0.57 -7.51 -6.98
N TYR A 44 -0.83 -7.03 -8.20
CA TYR A 44 -1.27 -5.66 -8.42
C TYR A 44 -2.68 -5.37 -7.88
N ALA A 45 -3.47 -6.41 -7.57
CA ALA A 45 -4.73 -6.22 -6.85
C ALA A 45 -4.47 -5.77 -5.42
N ARG A 46 -3.53 -6.41 -4.72
CA ARG A 46 -3.06 -5.99 -3.39
C ARG A 46 -2.29 -4.67 -3.45
N ALA A 47 -1.43 -4.44 -4.45
CA ALA A 47 -0.72 -3.17 -4.56
C ALA A 47 -1.69 -1.98 -4.71
N ARG A 48 -2.77 -2.12 -5.52
CA ARG A 48 -3.83 -1.11 -5.64
C ARG A 48 -4.63 -0.88 -4.37
N PHE A 49 -4.66 -1.83 -3.44
CA PHE A 49 -5.33 -1.64 -2.15
C PHE A 49 -4.59 -0.60 -1.30
N PHE A 50 -3.25 -0.62 -1.31
CA PHE A 50 -2.40 0.34 -0.59
C PHE A 50 -2.09 1.61 -1.39
N LEU A 51 -2.79 1.86 -2.50
CA LEU A 51 -2.53 3.00 -3.39
C LEU A 51 -3.53 4.14 -3.13
N LEU A 52 -3.05 5.39 -3.15
CA LEU A 52 -3.90 6.57 -3.19
C LEU A 52 -4.66 6.61 -4.53
N LYS A 53 -5.99 6.43 -4.49
CA LYS A 53 -6.82 6.23 -5.70
C LYS A 53 -7.21 7.54 -6.36
N ASP A 54 -6.28 8.16 -7.07
CA ASP A 54 -6.55 9.22 -8.05
C ASP A 54 -6.22 8.78 -9.48
N SER A 55 -6.66 9.56 -10.47
CA SER A 55 -6.49 9.23 -11.89
C SER A 55 -5.04 9.01 -12.29
N THR A 56 -4.12 9.80 -11.74
CA THR A 56 -2.70 9.73 -12.07
C THR A 56 -2.09 8.50 -11.45
N ASN A 57 -2.32 8.26 -10.16
CA ASN A 57 -1.85 7.07 -9.47
C ASN A 57 -2.37 5.77 -10.11
N LEU A 58 -3.63 5.74 -10.52
CA LEU A 58 -4.22 4.61 -11.24
C LEU A 58 -3.57 4.38 -12.62
N PHE A 59 -3.17 5.44 -13.31
CA PHE A 59 -2.42 5.33 -14.55
C PHE A 59 -1.01 4.77 -14.31
N LEU A 60 -0.31 5.28 -13.30
CA LEU A 60 1.06 4.88 -12.98
C LEU A 60 1.16 3.41 -12.54
N ILE A 61 0.23 2.94 -11.70
CA ILE A 61 0.24 1.54 -11.29
C ILE A 61 -0.09 0.58 -12.44
N LYS A 62 -0.92 1.02 -13.41
CA LYS A 62 -1.16 0.24 -14.64
C LYS A 62 0.10 0.13 -15.49
N GLN A 63 0.89 1.21 -15.58
CA GLN A 63 2.17 1.17 -16.27
C GLN A 63 3.17 0.24 -15.57
N GLN A 64 3.26 0.29 -14.23
CA GLN A 64 4.08 -0.64 -13.46
C GLN A 64 3.66 -2.09 -13.68
N GLN A 65 2.35 -2.37 -13.66
CA GLN A 65 1.80 -3.70 -13.95
C GLN A 65 2.19 -4.17 -15.35
N ALA A 66 1.99 -3.34 -16.37
CA ALA A 66 2.40 -3.67 -17.73
C ALA A 66 3.90 -3.96 -17.81
N ASN A 67 4.76 -3.17 -17.17
CA ASN A 67 6.20 -3.40 -17.16
C ASN A 67 6.55 -4.76 -16.52
N TYR A 68 5.91 -5.11 -15.41
CA TYR A 68 6.08 -6.43 -14.78
C TYR A 68 5.61 -7.56 -15.70
N GLU A 69 4.49 -7.40 -16.40
CA GLU A 69 3.96 -8.41 -17.32
C GLU A 69 4.92 -8.72 -18.48
N HIS A 70 5.64 -7.71 -18.99
CA HIS A 70 6.65 -7.86 -20.05
C HIS A 70 7.97 -8.50 -19.58
N MET A 71 8.20 -8.63 -18.27
CA MET A 71 9.38 -9.32 -17.74
C MET A 71 9.36 -10.81 -18.07
N ASN A 72 10.54 -11.37 -18.31
CA ASN A 72 10.72 -12.80 -18.47
C ASN A 72 10.56 -13.54 -17.12
N ALA A 73 10.58 -14.88 -17.16
CA ALA A 73 10.33 -15.70 -15.98
C ALA A 73 11.41 -15.54 -14.89
N ASP A 74 12.67 -15.36 -15.29
CA ASP A 74 13.79 -15.18 -14.38
C ASP A 74 13.72 -13.82 -13.67
N GLU A 75 13.45 -12.75 -14.41
CA GLU A 75 13.26 -11.41 -13.84
C GLU A 75 12.11 -11.38 -12.82
N LYS A 76 10.98 -12.01 -13.15
CA LYS A 76 9.84 -12.13 -12.22
C LYS A 76 10.19 -12.95 -10.98
N ARG A 77 10.98 -14.02 -11.13
CA ARG A 77 11.46 -14.82 -9.99
C ARG A 77 12.37 -13.98 -9.11
N ASP A 78 13.35 -13.29 -9.69
CA ASP A 78 14.30 -12.47 -8.96
C ASP A 78 13.58 -11.35 -8.19
N PHE A 79 12.50 -10.78 -8.74
CA PHE A 79 11.64 -9.83 -8.04
C PHE A 79 10.93 -10.47 -6.84
N ARG A 80 10.31 -11.63 -7.02
CA ARG A 80 9.64 -12.39 -5.95
C ARG A 80 10.59 -12.73 -4.81
N GLU A 81 11.81 -13.16 -5.12
CA GLU A 81 12.82 -13.57 -4.15
C GLU A 81 13.58 -12.39 -3.52
N SER A 82 13.46 -11.19 -4.10
CA SER A 82 14.18 -10.03 -3.59
C SER A 82 13.68 -9.57 -2.22
N SER A 83 14.62 -9.14 -1.38
CA SER A 83 14.33 -8.49 -0.10
C SER A 83 14.23 -6.98 -0.28
N ILE A 84 13.29 -6.35 0.43
CA ILE A 84 13.16 -4.90 0.52
C ILE A 84 14.17 -4.39 1.56
N ARG A 85 15.00 -3.42 1.19
CA ARG A 85 16.02 -2.82 2.05
C ARG A 85 15.72 -1.34 2.26
N PRO A 86 15.15 -0.96 3.42
CA PRO A 86 14.98 0.44 3.79
C PRO A 86 16.33 1.14 3.85
N ILE A 87 16.41 2.34 3.26
CA ILE A 87 17.55 3.24 3.40
C ILE A 87 17.20 4.36 4.38
N GLN A 88 16.01 4.93 4.25
CA GLN A 88 15.53 6.01 5.11
C GLN A 88 14.01 6.02 5.15
N ILE A 89 13.46 6.27 6.33
CA ILE A 89 12.04 6.53 6.55
C ILE A 89 11.96 7.86 7.29
N LEU A 90 11.36 8.85 6.65
CA LEU A 90 11.29 10.23 7.16
C LEU A 90 9.83 10.66 7.21
N ALA A 91 9.30 10.89 8.41
CA ALA A 91 8.03 11.59 8.57
C ALA A 91 8.26 13.08 8.25
N GLU A 92 7.68 13.57 7.15
CA GLU A 92 7.68 15.01 6.84
C GLU A 92 6.72 15.76 7.76
N ASN A 93 5.60 15.10 8.11
CA ASN A 93 4.60 15.54 9.07
C ASN A 93 3.69 14.35 9.45
N ASP A 94 2.67 14.60 10.28
CA ASP A 94 1.73 13.58 10.79
C ASP A 94 0.91 12.86 9.72
N SER A 95 0.86 13.39 8.50
CA SER A 95 0.08 12.84 7.39
C SER A 95 0.94 12.44 6.20
N VAL A 96 2.26 12.55 6.28
CA VAL A 96 3.17 12.30 5.15
C VAL A 96 4.47 11.69 5.62
N THR A 97 4.83 10.55 5.01
CA THR A 97 6.13 9.88 5.21
C THR A 97 6.79 9.60 3.86
N LEU A 98 8.10 9.87 3.79
CA LEU A 98 8.95 9.42 2.69
C LEU A 98 9.66 8.13 3.08
N TYR A 99 9.52 7.10 2.25
CA TYR A 99 10.16 5.80 2.43
C TYR A 99 11.10 5.54 1.25
N ARG A 100 12.39 5.74 1.48
CA ARG A 100 13.46 5.43 0.54
C ARG A 100 14.00 4.02 0.75
N TYR A 101 14.05 3.24 -0.32
CA TYR A 101 14.45 1.83 -0.29
C TYR A 101 15.15 1.42 -1.59
N TYR A 102 15.73 0.21 -1.58
CA TYR A 102 16.02 -0.56 -2.78
C TYR A 102 15.54 -2.01 -2.55
N HIS A 103 15.45 -2.81 -3.61
CA HIS A 103 15.26 -4.26 -3.48
C HIS A 103 16.50 -5.01 -4.00
N THR A 104 16.78 -6.17 -3.44
CA THR A 104 18.08 -6.85 -3.66
C THR A 104 18.32 -7.33 -5.09
N SER A 105 17.28 -7.45 -5.93
CA SER A 105 17.47 -7.75 -7.36
C SER A 105 17.95 -6.54 -8.18
N ASN A 106 17.87 -5.31 -7.64
CA ASN A 106 18.49 -4.13 -8.23
C ASN A 106 19.04 -3.17 -7.15
N PRO A 107 20.17 -3.49 -6.48
CA PRO A 107 20.67 -2.72 -5.34
C PRO A 107 21.12 -1.29 -5.66
N LYS A 108 21.37 -0.99 -6.93
CA LYS A 108 21.81 0.34 -7.38
C LYS A 108 20.63 1.28 -7.62
N ASP A 109 19.44 0.74 -7.80
CA ASP A 109 18.22 1.51 -8.05
C ASP A 109 17.50 1.79 -6.72
N THR A 110 17.64 3.03 -6.27
CA THR A 110 16.99 3.50 -5.06
C THR A 110 15.72 4.25 -5.42
N THR A 111 14.63 3.92 -4.75
CA THR A 111 13.29 4.44 -4.98
C THR A 111 12.79 5.11 -3.69
N THR A 112 12.19 6.30 -3.79
CA THR A 112 11.53 6.98 -2.65
C THR A 112 10.03 7.03 -2.85
N LEU A 113 9.28 6.25 -2.06
CA LEU A 113 7.83 6.32 -2.02
C LEU A 113 7.38 7.47 -1.11
N ARG A 114 6.41 8.25 -1.57
CA ARG A 114 5.60 9.11 -0.71
C ARG A 114 4.40 8.30 -0.22
N ILE A 115 4.19 8.30 1.09
CA ILE A 115 3.02 7.69 1.73
C ILE A 115 2.25 8.80 2.43
N GLN A 116 0.96 8.88 2.16
CA GLN A 116 0.06 9.90 2.69
C GLN A 116 -1.04 9.26 3.55
N LYS A 117 -1.39 9.92 4.65
CA LYS A 117 -2.57 9.59 5.44
C LYS A 117 -3.82 10.22 4.83
N GLN A 118 -4.84 9.42 4.53
CA GLN A 118 -6.18 9.87 4.13
C GLN A 118 -7.21 9.27 5.09
N GLY A 119 -7.77 10.11 5.96
CA GLY A 119 -8.58 9.61 7.08
C GLY A 119 -7.73 8.76 8.02
N GLU A 120 -8.10 7.49 8.22
CA GLU A 120 -7.36 6.52 9.02
C GLU A 120 -6.46 5.58 8.18
N GLU A 121 -6.34 5.83 6.87
CA GLU A 121 -5.60 4.95 5.96
C GLU A 121 -4.27 5.57 5.54
N TRP A 122 -3.21 4.77 5.54
CA TRP A 122 -1.93 5.12 4.94
C TRP A 122 -1.85 4.55 3.53
N LEU A 123 -1.67 5.43 2.54
CA LEU A 123 -1.74 5.10 1.13
C LEU A 123 -0.51 5.63 0.38
N VAL A 124 -0.02 4.85 -0.57
CA VAL A 124 1.12 5.20 -1.42
C VAL A 124 0.69 6.17 -2.52
N ASP A 125 1.44 7.25 -2.67
CA ASP A 125 1.33 8.20 -3.76
C ASP A 125 2.53 8.03 -4.73
N LEU A 126 2.26 7.55 -5.94
CA LEU A 126 3.26 7.33 -6.99
C LEU A 126 3.62 8.61 -7.75
N LYS A 127 2.87 9.71 -7.58
CA LYS A 127 3.15 10.97 -8.28
C LYS A 127 4.51 11.56 -7.91
N SER A 128 5.00 11.30 -6.68
CA SER A 128 6.28 11.82 -6.22
C SER A 128 7.50 11.33 -7.01
N PHE A 129 7.37 10.22 -7.75
CA PHE A 129 8.42 9.76 -8.66
C PHE A 129 8.63 10.66 -9.88
N PHE A 130 7.60 11.40 -10.30
CA PHE A 130 7.66 12.27 -11.48
C PHE A 130 8.30 13.62 -11.17
N ASP A 131 7.99 14.21 -10.01
CA ASP A 131 8.53 15.51 -9.62
C ASP A 131 10.06 15.51 -9.40
N GLN A 132 10.66 14.35 -9.12
CA GLN A 132 12.12 14.24 -8.94
C GLN A 132 12.89 14.12 -10.26
N LYS A 133 12.25 13.67 -11.37
CA LYS A 133 12.93 13.48 -12.66
C LYS A 133 12.88 14.72 -13.56
N SER A 134 12.07 15.72 -13.21
CA SER A 134 11.92 16.98 -13.94
C SER A 134 12.74 18.13 -13.36
N ARG A 135 13.72 17.85 -12.49
CA ARG A 135 14.65 18.83 -11.91
C ARG A 135 16.08 18.49 -12.26
#